data_AF-A0ABD1AUM9-F1
#
_entry.id   AF-A0ABD1AUM9-F1
#
_cell.length_a   1.000
_cell.length_b   1.000
_cell.length_c   1.000
_cell.angle_alpha   90.00
_cell.angle_beta   90.00
_cell.angle_gamma   90.00
#
_symmetry.space_group_name_H-M   'P 1'
#
loop_
_entity.id
_entity.type
_entity.pdbx_description
1 polymer ?
#
loop_
_entity_poly.entity_id
_entity_poly.type
_entity_poly.pdbx_seq_one_letter_code
_entity_poly.pdbx_strand_id
1 'polypeptide(L)'
;MIKDPNLLNYIQNTSGHVEIANGVRVPIKGIGNLNLFGKESSAFYMPTFSNNLVSVKRATNDLNAYAIFGPNSFHFQDIKTGEVLGKGETKGELYALKDLKKPSNSTNSCHVASSSSDLWHATLGHPHSRALNLIMPNVVFDNSKCESCILGKHCRSVFQNSISIYENCFDLVHSDVWTSTCLSRDNLKYFVTFIDEKSKYTWVTLLPSKDRVFEAFVNFQTYVTNHFNANIKVLRSDNGGEYTSNTFKAHLANHGILHQTSCPYTPHQNGVAERKNRYLMEVARSMMFHKNMPRRFWGDAVMTACYLINRTPTKVLNDISPYEVLNKTKPHIDHLRVFGCVCFVLVPGDQRNKLDAKSTRSVFIGYSTTQKGYRCYDPSTKRIMTSRDVKFLEDQSYFEKSGWEY
;
A
#
# COMPACT_ATOMS: atom_id res chain seq x y z
N MET A 1 18.84 25.33 56.88
CA MET A 1 19.75 25.62 58.02
C MET A 1 21.14 25.29 57.54
N ILE A 2 21.98 26.31 57.33
CA ILE A 2 23.28 26.17 56.68
C ILE A 2 24.37 26.71 57.61
N LYS A 3 25.38 25.89 57.85
CA LYS A 3 26.57 26.19 58.64
C LYS A 3 27.65 26.87 57.78
N ASP A 4 27.84 26.38 56.55
CA ASP A 4 28.90 26.84 55.65
C ASP A 4 28.49 28.13 54.94
N PRO A 5 29.15 29.28 55.23
CA PRO A 5 28.82 30.54 54.58
C PRO A 5 29.08 30.55 53.07
N ASN A 6 29.96 29.68 52.55
CA ASN A 6 30.29 29.63 51.12
C ASN A 6 29.12 29.14 50.25
N LEU A 7 28.12 28.50 50.86
CA LEU A 7 26.92 28.05 50.18
C LEU A 7 25.83 29.13 50.09
N LEU A 8 25.99 30.25 50.79
CA LEU A 8 25.00 31.32 50.87
C LEU A 8 25.49 32.59 50.20
N ASN A 9 24.62 33.17 49.38
CA ASN A 9 24.78 34.52 48.85
C ASN A 9 23.98 35.51 49.70
N TYR A 10 24.45 36.74 49.84
CA TYR A 10 23.74 37.87 50.48
C TYR A 10 23.17 37.55 51.89
N ILE A 11 24.06 37.35 52.87
CA ILE A 11 23.64 37.09 54.25
C ILE A 11 23.21 38.39 54.93
N GLN A 12 21.92 38.51 55.25
CA GLN A 12 21.37 39.61 56.04
C GLN A 12 21.31 39.21 57.52
N ASN A 13 21.85 40.06 58.40
CA ASN A 13 21.81 39.82 59.85
C ASN A 13 20.37 39.76 60.34
N THR A 14 20.05 38.75 61.15
CA THR A 14 18.72 38.55 61.73
C THR A 14 18.90 37.94 63.10
N SER A 15 18.08 38.37 64.07
CA SER A 15 18.02 37.80 65.41
C SER A 15 16.87 36.79 65.50
N GLY A 16 17.18 35.57 65.92
CA GLY A 16 16.21 34.48 66.04
C GLY A 16 16.88 33.22 66.57
N HIS A 17 16.10 32.21 66.95
CA HIS A 17 16.61 30.95 67.48
C HIS A 17 15.80 29.78 66.91
N VAL A 18 16.46 28.65 66.67
CA VAL A 18 15.81 27.37 66.34
C VAL A 18 16.01 26.43 67.52
N GLU A 19 14.91 25.87 68.02
CA GLU A 19 14.95 24.84 69.05
C GLU A 19 15.13 23.47 68.37
N ILE A 20 16.20 22.75 68.73
CA ILE A 20 16.46 21.38 68.25
C ILE A 20 15.87 20.35 69.20
N ALA A 21 15.78 19.09 68.75
CA ALA A 21 15.08 18.00 69.45
C ALA A 21 15.58 17.70 70.88
N ASN A 22 16.79 18.14 71.25
CA ASN A 22 17.32 18.02 72.62
C ASN A 22 16.98 19.23 73.52
N GLY A 23 16.08 20.13 73.07
CA GLY A 23 15.63 21.33 73.80
C GLY A 23 16.61 22.51 73.74
N VAL A 24 17.77 22.35 73.09
CA VAL A 24 18.76 23.43 72.97
C VAL A 24 18.32 24.44 71.91
N ARG A 25 18.42 25.72 72.23
CA ARG A 25 18.14 26.82 71.30
C ARG A 25 19.42 27.28 70.62
N VAL A 26 19.49 27.09 69.31
CA VAL A 26 20.64 27.52 68.50
C VAL A 26 20.31 28.86 67.83
N PRO A 27 21.15 29.90 68.00
CA PRO A 27 20.89 31.22 67.42
C PRO A 27 21.04 31.22 65.89
N ILE A 28 20.14 31.91 65.22
CA ILE A 28 20.21 32.27 63.81
C ILE A 28 21.06 33.54 63.72
N LYS A 29 22.14 33.53 62.91
CA LYS A 29 22.98 34.71 62.70
C LYS A 29 22.52 35.56 61.51
N GLY A 30 21.82 34.95 60.56
CA GLY A 30 21.28 35.67 59.41
C GLY A 30 20.43 34.80 58.49
N ILE A 31 19.87 35.43 57.46
CA ILE A 31 19.17 34.78 56.37
C ILE A 31 19.96 35.05 55.09
N GLY A 32 20.29 34.01 54.34
CA GLY A 32 20.97 34.11 53.05
C GLY A 32 20.25 33.34 51.96
N ASN A 33 20.63 33.59 50.71
CA ASN A 33 20.10 32.90 49.53
C ASN A 33 20.99 31.71 49.16
N LEU A 34 20.42 30.51 49.21
CA LEU A 34 21.04 29.27 48.77
C LEU A 34 20.64 29.00 47.32
N ASN A 35 21.61 28.80 46.42
CA ASN A 35 21.32 28.39 45.05
C ASN A 35 21.09 26.87 45.02
N LEU A 36 19.83 26.45 44.82
CA LEU A 36 19.42 25.08 44.64
C LEU A 36 19.04 24.87 43.16
N PHE A 37 19.87 24.12 42.43
CA PHE A 37 19.65 23.71 41.04
C PHE A 37 19.43 24.87 40.06
N GLY A 38 20.09 26.01 40.30
CA GLY A 38 19.95 27.22 39.48
C GLY A 38 18.81 28.14 39.90
N LYS A 39 18.09 27.84 40.99
CA LYS A 39 17.05 28.69 41.58
C LYS A 39 17.44 29.10 43.00
N GLU A 40 17.11 30.32 43.41
CA GLU A 40 17.41 30.80 44.77
C GLU A 40 16.35 30.32 45.77
N SER A 41 16.80 29.86 46.94
CA SER A 41 15.95 29.48 48.07
C SER A 41 16.50 30.10 49.36
N SER A 42 15.63 30.64 50.21
CA SER A 42 16.07 31.31 51.44
C SER A 42 16.47 30.30 52.51
N ALA A 43 17.59 30.53 53.18
CA ALA A 43 18.13 29.65 54.21
C ALA A 43 18.65 30.41 55.43
N PHE A 44 18.42 29.85 56.62
CA PHE A 44 19.02 30.35 57.87
C PHE A 44 20.51 30.02 57.93
N TYR A 45 21.34 31.04 58.17
CA TYR A 45 22.75 30.91 58.49
C TYR A 45 22.95 30.66 59.99
N MET A 46 23.49 29.50 60.32
CA MET A 46 23.64 28.99 61.69
C MET A 46 25.01 28.30 61.84
N PRO A 47 26.11 29.04 62.03
CA PRO A 47 27.46 28.47 62.01
C PRO A 47 27.78 27.55 63.19
N THR A 48 27.00 27.62 64.27
CA THR A 48 27.12 26.74 65.46
C THR A 48 26.37 25.42 65.30
N PHE A 49 25.63 25.23 64.21
CA PHE A 49 24.87 24.02 63.96
C PHE A 49 25.77 22.88 63.47
N SER A 50 25.43 21.63 63.76
CA SER A 50 26.30 20.47 63.49
C SER A 50 26.43 20.18 61.99
N ASN A 51 25.31 20.12 61.27
CA ASN A 51 25.24 19.70 59.87
C ASN A 51 24.32 20.60 59.04
N ASN A 52 24.62 20.78 57.76
CA ASN A 52 23.70 21.47 56.84
C ASN A 52 22.42 20.65 56.68
N LEU A 53 21.26 21.29 56.88
CA LEU A 53 19.95 20.68 56.72
C LEU A 53 19.09 21.50 55.76
N VAL A 54 18.50 20.81 54.78
CA VAL A 54 17.57 21.39 53.81
C VAL A 54 16.15 21.18 54.33
N SER A 55 15.38 22.27 54.47
CA SER A 55 13.95 22.16 54.76
C SER A 55 13.23 21.77 53.48
N VAL A 56 12.70 20.55 53.42
CA VAL A 56 12.00 20.03 52.24
C VAL A 56 10.84 20.94 51.85
N LYS A 57 10.00 21.33 52.82
CA LYS A 57 8.86 22.23 52.58
C LYS A 57 9.28 23.59 52.00
N ARG A 58 10.38 24.17 52.49
CA ARG A 58 10.88 25.44 51.97
C ARG A 58 11.42 25.26 50.55
N ALA A 59 12.23 24.22 50.33
CA ALA A 59 12.81 23.92 49.02
C ALA A 59 11.73 23.64 47.97
N THR A 60 10.69 22.84 48.26
CA THR A 60 9.61 22.54 47.31
C THR A 60 8.80 23.78 46.94
N ASN A 61 8.57 24.70 47.90
CA ASN A 61 7.86 25.95 47.65
C ASN A 61 8.68 26.92 46.80
N ASP A 62 9.95 27.12 47.16
CA ASP A 62 10.84 28.07 46.44
C ASP A 62 11.16 27.56 45.02
N LEU A 63 11.32 26.24 44.85
CA LEU A 63 11.63 25.62 43.55
C LEU A 63 10.41 25.38 42.67
N ASN A 64 9.19 25.47 43.22
CA ASN A 64 7.95 25.00 42.61
C ASN A 64 8.07 23.55 42.09
N ALA A 65 8.49 22.65 42.99
CA ALA A 65 8.88 21.28 42.67
C ALA A 65 8.30 20.27 43.66
N TYR A 66 8.04 19.04 43.20
CA TYR A 66 7.81 17.89 44.07
C TYR A 66 9.15 17.35 44.61
N ALA A 67 9.16 16.91 45.86
CA ALA A 67 10.25 16.11 46.42
C ALA A 67 9.78 14.66 46.55
N ILE A 68 10.37 13.77 45.74
CA ILE A 68 9.96 12.37 45.65
C ILE A 68 11.05 11.51 46.30
N PHE A 69 10.67 10.74 47.32
CA PHE A 69 11.57 9.86 48.07
C PHE A 69 11.30 8.40 47.71
N GLY A 70 12.35 7.71 47.28
CA GLY A 70 12.41 6.26 47.17
C GLY A 70 13.26 5.66 48.30
N PRO A 71 13.34 4.32 48.38
CA PRO A 71 14.09 3.65 49.45
C PRO A 71 15.57 4.05 49.52
N ASN A 72 16.24 4.22 48.36
CA ASN A 72 17.68 4.46 48.29
C ASN A 72 18.07 5.80 47.63
N SER A 73 17.09 6.59 47.20
CA SER A 73 17.34 7.84 46.48
C SER A 73 16.15 8.79 46.59
N PHE A 74 16.40 10.07 46.34
CA PHE A 74 15.35 11.07 46.22
C PHE A 74 15.66 12.04 45.09
N HIS A 75 14.64 12.71 44.57
CA HIS A 75 14.83 13.74 43.55
C HIS A 75 13.78 14.84 43.65
N PHE A 76 14.16 16.03 43.19
CA PHE A 76 13.26 17.16 42.99
C PHE A 76 12.81 17.19 41.53
N GLN A 77 11.50 17.29 41.30
CA GLN A 77 10.91 17.36 39.97
C GLN A 77 10.09 18.64 39.82
N ASP A 78 10.36 19.44 38.79
CA ASP A 78 9.61 20.67 38.53
C ASP A 78 8.15 20.35 38.20
N ILE A 79 7.20 21.01 38.88
CA ILE A 79 5.77 20.72 38.76
C ILE A 79 5.25 21.03 37.36
N LYS A 80 5.82 22.03 36.66
CA LYS A 80 5.34 22.47 35.35
C LYS A 80 5.94 21.65 34.21
N THR A 81 7.25 21.42 34.24
CA THR A 81 7.96 20.77 33.13
C THR A 81 8.11 19.27 33.29
N GLY A 82 7.93 18.74 34.51
CA GLY A 82 8.25 17.35 34.82
C GLY A 82 9.75 17.03 34.80
N GLU A 83 10.62 18.03 34.64
CA GLU A 83 12.07 17.85 34.58
C GLU A 83 12.65 17.61 35.98
N VAL A 84 13.62 16.71 36.09
CA VAL A 84 14.35 16.48 37.35
C VAL A 84 15.35 17.61 37.58
N LEU A 85 15.10 18.41 38.61
CA LEU A 85 15.94 19.55 38.99
C LEU A 85 17.22 19.11 39.71
N GLY A 86 17.14 18.07 40.53
CA GLY A 86 18.25 17.58 41.33
C GLY A 86 17.99 16.22 41.94
N LYS A 87 19.05 15.48 42.25
CA LYS A 87 18.98 14.13 42.82
C LYS A 87 19.89 14.03 44.04
N GLY A 88 19.53 13.14 44.97
CA GLY A 88 20.40 12.74 46.06
C GLY A 88 20.24 11.26 46.40
N GLU A 89 21.16 10.79 47.24
CA GLU A 89 21.33 9.37 47.58
C GLU A 89 21.22 9.19 49.08
N THR A 90 20.91 7.98 49.54
CA THR A 90 20.98 7.65 50.97
C THR A 90 22.41 7.41 51.43
N LYS A 91 22.78 7.96 52.59
CA LYS A 91 24.03 7.67 53.30
C LYS A 91 23.68 7.18 54.70
N GLY A 92 23.62 5.87 54.87
CA GLY A 92 22.97 5.25 56.04
C GLY A 92 21.47 5.52 56.02
N GLU A 93 20.89 5.83 57.19
CA GLU A 93 19.45 6.13 57.36
C GLU A 93 19.05 7.57 56.99
N LEU A 94 19.94 8.33 56.32
CA LEU A 94 19.70 9.73 55.97
C LEU A 94 19.84 9.97 54.46
N TYR A 95 19.00 10.86 53.93
CA TYR A 95 19.11 11.36 52.56
C TYR A 95 20.16 12.48 52.48
N ALA A 96 21.15 12.29 51.60
CA ALA A 96 22.24 13.23 51.39
C ALA A 96 22.13 13.90 50.01
N LEU A 97 22.10 15.24 50.00
CA LEU A 97 22.19 16.04 48.80
C LEU A 97 23.66 16.41 48.57
N LYS A 98 24.30 15.82 47.54
CA LYS A 98 25.73 16.02 47.26
C LYS A 98 26.01 17.15 46.28
N ASP A 99 25.11 17.38 45.33
CA ASP A 99 25.28 18.42 44.31
C ASP A 99 24.10 19.40 44.35
N LEU A 100 24.42 20.69 44.39
CA LEU A 100 23.46 21.79 44.36
C LEU A 100 23.32 22.37 42.94
N LYS A 101 24.13 21.92 41.99
CA LYS A 101 24.00 22.30 40.59
C LYS A 101 22.92 21.44 39.93
N LYS A 102 22.20 22.02 38.95
CA LYS A 102 21.30 21.24 38.09
C LYS A 102 22.15 20.11 37.49
N PRO A 103 21.66 18.85 37.43
CA PRO A 103 22.39 17.81 36.73
C PRO A 103 22.59 18.32 35.31
N SER A 104 23.83 18.70 34.99
CA SER A 104 24.22 18.81 33.60
C SER A 104 23.92 17.43 33.01
N ASN A 105 23.24 17.39 31.87
CA ASN A 105 23.25 16.19 31.06
C ASN A 105 24.72 15.92 30.76
N SER A 106 25.35 15.10 31.60
CA SER A 106 26.66 14.55 31.38
C SER A 106 26.50 13.55 30.25
N THR A 107 26.36 14.06 29.04
CA THR A 107 26.99 13.43 27.90
C THR A 107 28.44 13.27 28.30
N ASN A 108 28.88 12.02 28.48
CA ASN A 108 30.29 11.69 28.48
C ASN A 108 30.87 12.22 27.18
N SER A 109 31.40 13.45 27.19
CA SER A 109 32.21 13.96 26.11
C SER A 109 33.58 13.32 26.27
N CYS A 110 33.73 12.11 25.75
CA CYS A 110 34.97 11.81 25.07
C CYS A 110 35.14 12.90 24.02
N HIS A 111 36.29 13.57 24.01
CA HIS A 111 36.69 14.42 22.90
C HIS A 111 36.81 13.54 21.65
N VAL A 112 35.69 13.26 20.99
CA VAL A 112 35.71 12.96 19.56
C VAL A 112 35.56 14.31 18.91
N ALA A 113 36.58 14.69 18.15
CA ALA A 113 36.52 15.80 17.22
C ALA A 113 35.14 15.84 16.54
N SER A 114 34.61 17.03 16.28
CA SER A 114 33.38 17.26 15.53
C SER A 114 33.43 16.50 14.20
N SER A 115 33.06 15.24 14.26
CA SER A 115 33.00 14.33 13.16
C SER A 115 31.63 14.62 12.60
N SER A 116 31.59 15.16 11.38
CA SER A 116 30.35 15.42 10.70
C SER A 116 29.48 14.17 10.79
N SER A 117 28.18 14.34 10.91
CA SER A 117 27.20 13.25 10.85
C SER A 117 27.52 12.25 9.71
N ASP A 118 28.05 12.77 8.62
CA ASP A 118 28.52 12.06 7.43
C ASP A 118 29.68 11.11 7.73
N LEU A 119 30.66 11.52 8.55
CA LEU A 119 31.80 10.69 8.91
C LEU A 119 31.34 9.46 9.71
N TRP A 120 30.49 9.66 10.73
CA TRP A 120 29.96 8.55 11.51
C TRP A 120 29.06 7.62 10.69
N HIS A 121 28.25 8.18 9.81
CA HIS A 121 27.47 7.41 8.85
C HIS A 121 28.37 6.53 7.97
N ALA A 122 29.49 7.07 7.46
CA ALA A 122 30.46 6.31 6.68
C ALA A 122 31.20 5.25 7.53
N THR A 123 31.72 5.63 8.71
CA THR A 123 32.46 4.74 9.62
C THR A 123 31.64 3.52 10.05
N LEU A 124 30.34 3.68 10.25
CA LEU A 124 29.45 2.59 10.66
C LEU A 124 28.92 1.75 9.49
N GLY A 125 29.44 1.93 8.27
CA GLY A 125 29.02 1.15 7.10
C GLY A 125 27.68 1.59 6.51
N HIS A 126 27.42 2.90 6.50
CA HIS A 126 26.25 3.53 5.91
C HIS A 126 24.89 3.08 6.50
N PRO A 127 24.69 3.04 7.83
CA PRO A 127 23.43 2.61 8.41
C PRO A 127 22.29 3.58 8.08
N HIS A 128 21.04 3.09 8.14
CA HIS A 128 19.86 3.95 8.01
C HIS A 128 19.81 4.96 9.17
N SER A 129 19.31 6.18 8.93
CA SER A 129 19.25 7.30 9.88
C SER A 129 18.64 6.90 11.22
N ARG A 130 17.56 6.11 11.17
CA ARG A 130 16.95 5.48 12.35
C ARG A 130 17.95 4.69 13.20
N ALA A 131 18.78 3.85 12.59
CA ALA A 131 19.78 3.07 13.32
C ALA A 131 20.92 3.96 13.85
N LEU A 132 21.34 4.96 13.07
CA LEU A 132 22.36 5.92 13.49
C LEU A 132 21.90 6.72 14.72
N ASN A 133 20.64 7.16 14.74
CA ASN A 133 20.04 7.89 15.87
C ASN A 133 19.88 7.01 17.12
N LEU A 134 19.70 5.68 16.96
CA LEU A 134 19.66 4.75 18.09
C LEU A 134 21.04 4.51 18.70
N ILE A 135 22.09 4.49 17.89
CA ILE A 135 23.48 4.30 18.34
C ILE A 135 24.04 5.60 18.93
N MET A 136 23.78 6.72 18.26
CA MET A 136 24.19 8.06 18.68
C MET A 136 22.98 9.00 18.66
N PRO A 137 22.27 9.08 19.80
CA PRO A 137 21.21 10.06 19.97
C PRO A 137 21.81 11.46 19.75
N ASN A 138 21.16 12.29 18.94
CA ASN A 138 21.59 13.63 18.48
C ASN A 138 22.34 13.69 17.14
N VAL A 139 22.63 12.56 16.48
CA VAL A 139 23.15 12.57 15.10
C VAL A 139 21.99 12.39 14.12
N VAL A 140 21.62 13.47 13.43
CA VAL A 140 20.59 13.45 12.37
C VAL A 140 21.28 13.43 11.02
N PHE A 141 21.14 12.32 10.30
CA PHE A 141 21.68 12.14 8.95
C PHE A 141 20.55 11.90 7.94
N ASP A 142 20.69 12.47 6.76
CA ASP A 142 19.80 12.21 5.64
C ASP A 142 20.46 11.22 4.66
N ASN A 143 20.02 9.95 4.71
CA ASN A 143 20.51 8.91 3.81
C ASN A 143 20.34 9.25 2.33
N SER A 144 19.37 10.10 1.96
CA SER A 144 19.10 10.46 0.56
C SER A 144 20.14 11.39 -0.05
N LYS A 145 21.01 12.00 0.78
CA LYS A 145 22.09 12.89 0.33
C LYS A 145 23.45 12.20 0.25
N CYS A 146 23.52 10.92 0.63
CA CYS A 146 24.75 10.15 0.59
C CYS A 146 24.87 9.38 -0.73
N GLU A 147 25.83 9.77 -1.58
CA GLU A 147 26.09 9.11 -2.87
C GLU A 147 26.29 7.60 -2.71
N SER A 148 27.11 7.15 -1.76
CA SER A 148 27.36 5.72 -1.53
C SER A 148 26.10 4.95 -1.09
N CYS A 149 25.20 5.58 -0.31
CA CYS A 149 23.90 4.98 0.00
C CYS A 149 23.00 4.91 -1.23
N ILE A 150 22.99 5.95 -2.07
CA ILE A 150 22.21 5.95 -3.30
C ILE A 150 22.73 4.82 -4.21
N LEU A 151 24.04 4.73 -4.44
CA LEU A 151 24.61 3.69 -5.30
C LEU A 151 24.40 2.27 -4.74
N GLY A 152 24.55 2.08 -3.44
CA GLY A 152 24.52 0.74 -2.82
C GLY A 152 23.16 0.28 -2.30
N LYS A 153 22.22 1.20 -2.03
CA LYS A 153 20.97 0.92 -1.30
C LYS A 153 19.75 1.62 -1.90
N HIS A 154 19.87 2.30 -3.05
CA HIS A 154 18.70 2.90 -3.70
C HIS A 154 17.70 1.81 -4.08
N CYS A 155 16.57 1.82 -3.37
CA CYS A 155 15.42 1.00 -3.67
C CYS A 155 14.40 1.82 -4.45
N ARG A 156 13.59 1.15 -5.28
CA ARG A 156 12.50 1.80 -6.02
C ARG A 156 11.60 2.58 -5.06
N SER A 157 11.25 3.81 -5.44
CA SER A 157 10.25 4.59 -4.71
C SER A 157 8.93 3.84 -4.65
N VAL A 158 8.23 3.95 -3.52
CA VAL A 158 6.87 3.42 -3.39
C VAL A 158 6.00 4.20 -4.38
N PHE A 159 5.41 3.49 -5.35
CA PHE A 159 4.51 4.11 -6.31
C PHE A 159 3.33 4.74 -5.56
N GLN A 160 3.11 6.04 -5.75
CA GLN A 160 1.90 6.70 -5.27
C GLN A 160 0.69 6.13 -6.04
N ASN A 161 -0.45 5.99 -5.35
CA ASN A 161 -1.71 5.70 -6.03
C ASN A 161 -1.99 6.83 -7.03
N SER A 162 -2.36 6.47 -8.26
CA SER A 162 -2.69 7.46 -9.30
C SER A 162 -3.88 8.32 -8.87
N ILE A 163 -3.69 9.63 -8.80
CA ILE A 163 -4.73 10.63 -8.48
C ILE A 163 -5.51 11.03 -9.75
N SER A 164 -5.08 10.58 -10.93
CA SER A 164 -5.70 10.91 -12.21
C SER A 164 -7.13 10.38 -12.29
N ILE A 165 -8.10 11.30 -12.30
CA ILE A 165 -9.51 11.02 -12.56
C ILE A 165 -9.77 11.32 -14.04
N TYR A 166 -10.33 10.35 -14.76
CA TYR A 166 -10.72 10.52 -16.15
C TYR A 166 -12.20 10.87 -16.24
N GLU A 167 -12.52 12.00 -16.87
CA GLU A 167 -13.88 12.52 -16.94
C GLU A 167 -14.74 11.78 -17.94
N ASN A 168 -14.20 11.25 -19.04
CA ASN A 168 -14.97 10.55 -20.06
C ASN A 168 -14.43 9.13 -20.31
N CYS A 169 -15.31 8.24 -20.77
CA CYS A 169 -14.85 6.94 -21.26
C CYS A 169 -14.04 7.18 -22.55
N PHE A 170 -13.05 6.34 -22.79
CA PHE A 170 -12.11 6.39 -23.92
C PHE A 170 -11.09 7.54 -23.88
N ASP A 171 -11.06 8.34 -22.80
CA ASP A 171 -9.96 9.30 -22.59
C ASP A 171 -8.60 8.58 -22.44
N LEU A 172 -8.60 7.41 -21.78
CA LEU A 172 -7.44 6.53 -21.69
C LEU A 172 -7.88 5.08 -21.85
N VAL A 173 -7.24 4.39 -22.80
CA VAL A 173 -7.35 2.95 -22.99
C VAL A 173 -6.02 2.30 -22.66
N HIS A 174 -6.04 1.34 -21.74
CA HIS A 174 -4.91 0.47 -21.45
C HIS A 174 -4.94 -0.76 -22.36
N SER A 175 -3.76 -1.21 -22.80
CA SER A 175 -3.62 -2.38 -23.67
C SER A 175 -2.46 -3.26 -23.24
N ASP A 176 -2.66 -4.57 -23.35
CA ASP A 176 -1.65 -5.59 -23.11
C ASP A 176 -1.98 -6.88 -23.88
N VAL A 177 -0.94 -7.61 -24.27
CA VAL A 177 -1.03 -8.86 -25.03
C VAL A 177 -0.67 -10.04 -24.15
N TRP A 178 -1.62 -10.94 -23.97
CA TRP A 178 -1.38 -12.20 -23.26
C TRP A 178 -1.08 -13.34 -24.25
N THR A 179 -0.26 -14.31 -23.80
CA THR A 179 0.15 -15.47 -24.60
C THR A 179 -0.17 -16.77 -23.88
N SER A 180 -0.77 -17.73 -24.60
CA SER A 180 -1.01 -19.09 -24.12
C SER A 180 0.17 -20.01 -24.39
N THR A 181 0.37 -20.99 -23.51
CA THR A 181 1.29 -22.12 -23.73
C THR A 181 0.72 -23.16 -24.70
N CYS A 182 -0.60 -23.21 -24.85
CA CYS A 182 -1.29 -24.14 -25.76
C CYS A 182 -2.18 -23.38 -26.75
N LEU A 183 -2.34 -23.93 -27.96
CA LEU A 183 -3.25 -23.38 -28.94
C LEU A 183 -4.69 -23.55 -28.48
N SER A 184 -5.52 -22.55 -28.77
CA SER A 184 -6.97 -22.69 -28.64
C SER A 184 -7.51 -23.64 -29.71
N ARG A 185 -8.78 -24.03 -29.59
CA ARG A 185 -9.49 -24.85 -30.57
C ARG A 185 -9.47 -24.25 -31.98
N ASP A 186 -9.45 -22.93 -32.11
CA ASP A 186 -9.39 -22.20 -33.39
C ASP A 186 -7.94 -21.86 -33.80
N ASN A 187 -6.94 -22.53 -33.23
CA ASN A 187 -5.51 -22.31 -33.50
C ASN A 187 -5.00 -20.89 -33.16
N LEU A 188 -5.69 -20.19 -32.26
CA LEU A 188 -5.27 -18.89 -31.73
C LEU A 188 -4.33 -19.10 -30.53
N LYS A 189 -3.31 -18.25 -30.39
CA LYS A 189 -2.27 -18.36 -29.34
C LYS A 189 -2.24 -17.17 -28.40
N TYR A 190 -2.75 -16.02 -28.83
CA TYR A 190 -2.68 -14.77 -28.09
C TYR A 190 -4.07 -14.18 -27.88
N PHE A 191 -4.18 -13.26 -26.94
CA PHE A 191 -5.28 -12.30 -26.94
C PHE A 191 -4.75 -10.92 -26.56
N VAL A 192 -5.34 -9.89 -27.16
CA VAL A 192 -5.11 -8.50 -26.76
C VAL A 192 -6.31 -8.01 -25.99
N THR A 193 -6.06 -7.19 -24.97
CA THR A 193 -7.10 -6.50 -24.21
C THR A 193 -7.05 -5.01 -24.46
N PHE A 194 -8.23 -4.39 -24.56
CA PHE A 194 -8.39 -2.95 -24.51
C PHE A 194 -9.27 -2.64 -23.31
N ILE A 195 -8.77 -1.82 -22.39
CA ILE A 195 -9.43 -1.56 -21.10
C ILE A 195 -9.63 -0.06 -20.97
N ASP A 196 -10.88 0.37 -20.94
CA ASP A 196 -11.21 1.76 -20.66
C ASP A 196 -10.89 2.11 -19.19
N GLU A 197 -10.16 3.18 -18.95
CA GLU A 197 -9.72 3.54 -17.61
C GLU A 197 -10.88 4.04 -16.74
N LYS A 198 -11.88 4.71 -17.31
CA LYS A 198 -13.01 5.23 -16.51
C LYS A 198 -13.98 4.12 -16.10
N SER A 199 -14.50 3.37 -17.06
CA SER A 199 -15.50 2.32 -16.83
C SER A 199 -14.90 0.98 -16.42
N LYS A 200 -13.58 0.79 -16.57
CA LYS A 200 -12.90 -0.51 -16.44
C LYS A 200 -13.45 -1.59 -17.38
N TYR A 201 -14.29 -1.20 -18.35
CA TYR A 201 -14.85 -2.10 -19.35
C TYR A 201 -13.73 -2.63 -20.22
N THR A 202 -13.73 -3.94 -20.43
CA THR A 202 -12.65 -4.65 -21.11
C THR A 202 -13.18 -5.25 -22.41
N TRP A 203 -12.45 -5.05 -23.49
CA TRP A 203 -12.63 -5.76 -24.75
C TRP A 203 -11.47 -6.74 -24.91
N VAL A 204 -11.77 -7.93 -25.44
CA VAL A 204 -10.78 -8.97 -25.71
C VAL A 204 -10.91 -9.35 -27.18
N THR A 205 -9.76 -9.43 -27.87
CA THR A 205 -9.67 -9.98 -29.22
C THR A 205 -8.64 -11.11 -29.23
N LEU A 206 -9.07 -12.31 -29.62
CA LEU A 206 -8.19 -13.46 -29.77
C LEU A 206 -7.39 -13.35 -31.07
N LEU A 207 -6.11 -13.71 -31.05
CA LEU A 207 -5.18 -13.52 -32.17
C LEU A 207 -4.36 -14.79 -32.45
N PRO A 208 -4.08 -15.10 -33.74
CA PRO A 208 -3.16 -16.17 -34.09
C PRO A 208 -1.70 -15.80 -33.79
N SER A 209 -1.35 -14.52 -33.94
CA SER A 209 0.01 -14.01 -33.85
C SER A 209 0.05 -12.54 -33.38
N LYS A 210 1.19 -12.08 -32.86
CA LYS A 210 1.36 -10.74 -32.27
C LYS A 210 1.29 -9.59 -33.28
N ASP A 211 1.63 -9.82 -34.54
CA ASP A 211 1.52 -8.84 -35.64
C ASP A 211 0.08 -8.36 -35.88
N ARG A 212 -0.92 -9.14 -35.45
CA ARG A 212 -2.34 -8.81 -35.60
C ARG A 212 -2.89 -7.83 -34.57
N VAL A 213 -2.07 -7.38 -33.62
CA VAL A 213 -2.46 -6.40 -32.61
C VAL A 213 -2.84 -5.06 -33.26
N PHE A 214 -2.12 -4.63 -34.30
CA PHE A 214 -2.45 -3.40 -35.03
C PHE A 214 -3.85 -3.46 -35.65
N GLU A 215 -4.15 -4.53 -36.39
CA GLU A 215 -5.46 -4.76 -37.01
C GLU A 215 -6.58 -4.81 -35.94
N ALA A 216 -6.32 -5.50 -34.82
CA ALA A 216 -7.26 -5.54 -33.71
C ALA A 216 -7.52 -4.15 -33.09
N PHE A 217 -6.50 -3.31 -32.99
CA PHE A 217 -6.64 -1.94 -32.50
C PHE A 217 -7.45 -1.06 -33.46
N VAL A 218 -7.17 -1.13 -34.76
CA VAL A 218 -7.93 -0.37 -35.78
C VAL A 218 -9.42 -0.73 -35.76
N ASN A 219 -9.72 -2.04 -35.67
CA ASN A 219 -11.09 -2.52 -35.54
C ASN A 219 -11.75 -2.04 -34.25
N PHE A 220 -11.03 -2.08 -33.13
CA PHE A 220 -11.50 -1.57 -31.84
C PHE A 220 -11.77 -0.06 -31.87
N GLN A 221 -10.86 0.73 -32.41
CA GLN A 221 -11.03 2.18 -32.58
C GLN A 221 -12.27 2.50 -33.42
N THR A 222 -12.43 1.84 -34.56
CA THR A 222 -13.59 2.01 -35.44
C THR A 222 -14.89 1.66 -34.73
N TYR A 223 -14.89 0.56 -33.96
CA TYR A 223 -16.02 0.18 -33.12
C TYR A 223 -16.34 1.26 -32.08
N VAL A 224 -15.34 1.80 -31.39
CA VAL A 224 -15.53 2.85 -30.37
C VAL A 224 -16.14 4.11 -30.98
N THR A 225 -15.60 4.58 -32.11
CA THR A 225 -16.11 5.75 -32.83
C THR A 225 -17.57 5.55 -33.26
N ASN A 226 -17.90 4.39 -33.84
CA ASN A 226 -19.25 4.15 -34.35
C ASN A 226 -20.28 3.90 -33.26
N HIS A 227 -19.94 3.13 -32.22
CA HIS A 227 -20.92 2.70 -31.21
C HIS A 227 -21.10 3.66 -30.05
N PHE A 228 -20.05 4.41 -29.69
CA PHE A 228 -20.08 5.32 -28.54
C PHE A 228 -19.95 6.79 -28.93
N ASN A 229 -19.79 7.09 -30.23
CA ASN A 229 -19.53 8.44 -30.72
C ASN A 229 -18.38 9.11 -29.96
N ALA A 230 -17.33 8.33 -29.69
CA ALA A 230 -16.20 8.71 -28.87
C ALA A 230 -14.88 8.49 -29.62
N ASN A 231 -13.87 9.29 -29.31
CA ASN A 231 -12.53 9.15 -29.85
C ASN A 231 -11.57 8.76 -28.74
N ILE A 232 -10.73 7.76 -29.00
CA ILE A 232 -9.67 7.36 -28.08
C ILE A 232 -8.63 8.47 -28.04
N LYS A 233 -8.38 9.06 -26.87
CA LYS A 233 -7.39 10.16 -26.74
C LYS A 233 -5.99 9.64 -26.44
N VAL A 234 -5.89 8.68 -25.53
CA VAL A 234 -4.62 8.11 -25.09
C VAL A 234 -4.69 6.59 -25.15
N LEU A 235 -3.69 5.97 -25.79
CA LEU A 235 -3.43 4.54 -25.70
C LEU A 235 -2.22 4.34 -24.78
N ARG A 236 -2.37 3.53 -23.73
CA ARG A 236 -1.25 3.12 -22.87
C ARG A 236 -0.95 1.63 -23.05
N SER A 237 0.29 1.31 -23.39
CA SER A 237 0.76 -0.06 -23.56
C SER A 237 2.14 -0.26 -22.93
N ASP A 238 2.63 -1.50 -22.98
CA ASP A 238 4.05 -1.77 -22.77
C ASP A 238 4.89 -1.34 -24.00
N ASN A 239 6.21 -1.56 -23.94
CA ASN A 239 7.12 -1.35 -25.07
C ASN A 239 7.15 -2.58 -26.01
N GLY A 240 6.07 -3.35 -26.13
CA GLY A 240 5.98 -4.48 -27.05
C GLY A 240 6.27 -4.07 -28.49
N GLY A 241 6.96 -4.94 -29.24
CA GLY A 241 7.25 -4.72 -30.67
C GLY A 241 5.99 -4.50 -31.50
N GLU A 242 4.89 -5.13 -31.09
CA GLU A 242 3.56 -5.02 -31.69
C GLU A 242 2.96 -3.60 -31.61
N TYR A 243 3.31 -2.80 -30.60
CA TYR A 243 2.81 -1.44 -30.40
C TYR A 243 3.78 -0.37 -30.93
N THR A 244 5.03 -0.72 -31.20
CA THR A 244 6.10 0.24 -31.52
C THR A 244 6.46 0.32 -33.00
N SER A 245 5.74 -0.43 -33.86
CA SER A 245 5.92 -0.40 -35.31
C SER A 245 5.60 0.98 -35.91
N ASN A 246 6.27 1.31 -37.01
CA ASN A 246 6.09 2.60 -37.69
C ASN A 246 4.66 2.80 -38.20
N THR A 247 4.01 1.72 -38.66
CA THR A 247 2.60 1.74 -39.10
C THR A 247 1.66 2.06 -37.95
N PHE A 248 1.88 1.45 -36.77
CA PHE A 248 1.09 1.74 -35.57
C PHE A 248 1.25 3.21 -35.15
N LYS A 249 2.49 3.69 -35.05
CA LYS A 249 2.79 5.09 -34.70
C LYS A 249 2.17 6.09 -35.67
N ALA A 250 2.30 5.84 -36.98
CA ALA A 250 1.71 6.70 -38.02
C ALA A 250 0.18 6.73 -37.92
N HIS A 251 -0.45 5.58 -37.69
CA HIS A 251 -1.90 5.50 -37.51
C HIS A 251 -2.38 6.29 -36.28
N LEU A 252 -1.70 6.16 -35.15
CA LEU A 252 -2.03 6.92 -33.94
C LEU A 252 -1.86 8.44 -34.16
N ALA A 253 -0.77 8.86 -34.79
CA ALA A 253 -0.52 10.26 -35.12
C ALA A 253 -1.62 10.83 -36.04
N ASN A 254 -2.02 10.08 -37.07
CA ASN A 254 -3.07 10.49 -38.01
C ASN A 254 -4.44 10.67 -37.34
N HIS A 255 -4.70 9.96 -36.24
CA HIS A 255 -5.96 10.04 -35.49
C HIS A 255 -5.82 10.92 -34.22
N GLY A 256 -4.69 11.58 -34.01
CA GLY A 256 -4.44 12.42 -32.84
C GLY A 256 -4.39 11.67 -31.51
N ILE A 257 -4.06 10.37 -31.54
CA ILE A 257 -4.02 9.51 -30.35
C ILE A 257 -2.61 9.57 -29.74
N LEU A 258 -2.52 9.98 -28.47
CA LEU A 258 -1.26 9.96 -27.73
C LEU A 258 -0.91 8.53 -27.31
N HIS A 259 0.23 8.02 -27.77
CA HIS A 259 0.77 6.74 -27.30
C HIS A 259 1.64 6.96 -26.06
N GLN A 260 1.24 6.36 -24.93
CA GLN A 260 2.04 6.31 -23.72
C GLN A 260 2.58 4.90 -23.54
N THR A 261 3.90 4.73 -23.58
CA THR A 261 4.52 3.44 -23.26
C THR A 261 5.12 3.45 -21.86
N SER A 262 5.10 2.31 -21.20
CA SER A 262 5.78 2.15 -19.90
C SER A 262 7.28 2.40 -20.05
N CYS A 263 7.92 3.11 -19.12
CA CYS A 263 9.38 3.23 -19.11
C CYS A 263 10.02 1.84 -18.95
N PRO A 264 11.15 1.56 -19.62
CA PRO A 264 11.89 0.31 -19.43
C PRO A 264 12.08 -0.01 -17.95
N TYR A 265 11.93 -1.28 -17.59
CA TYR A 265 12.04 -1.79 -16.21
C TYR A 265 10.98 -1.29 -15.22
N THR A 266 9.91 -0.58 -15.65
CA THR A 266 8.82 -0.13 -14.77
C THR A 266 7.45 -0.76 -15.13
N PRO A 267 7.28 -2.09 -15.01
CA PRO A 267 6.06 -2.80 -15.44
C PRO A 267 4.78 -2.28 -14.76
N HIS A 268 4.92 -1.75 -13.54
CA HIS A 268 3.80 -1.17 -12.78
C HIS A 268 3.05 -0.05 -13.52
N GLN A 269 3.68 0.67 -14.48
CA GLN A 269 3.03 1.72 -15.26
C GLN A 269 1.93 1.20 -16.19
N ASN A 270 2.03 -0.05 -16.67
CA ASN A 270 0.95 -0.75 -17.37
C ASN A 270 0.22 -1.77 -16.48
N GLY A 271 0.37 -1.64 -15.16
CA GLY A 271 -0.14 -2.63 -14.20
C GLY A 271 -1.66 -2.77 -14.21
N VAL A 272 -2.42 -1.80 -14.77
CA VAL A 272 -3.88 -1.94 -14.95
C VAL A 272 -4.20 -3.08 -15.92
N ALA A 273 -3.55 -3.10 -17.09
CA ALA A 273 -3.76 -4.12 -18.09
C ALA A 273 -3.26 -5.49 -17.63
N GLU A 274 -2.05 -5.55 -17.07
CA GLU A 274 -1.48 -6.80 -16.54
C GLU A 274 -2.38 -7.42 -15.44
N ARG A 275 -2.85 -6.61 -14.49
CA ARG A 275 -3.75 -7.09 -13.43
C ARG A 275 -5.08 -7.58 -14.00
N LYS A 276 -5.63 -6.89 -15.00
CA LYS A 276 -6.88 -7.31 -15.65
C LYS A 276 -6.68 -8.63 -16.41
N ASN A 277 -5.59 -8.79 -17.14
CA ASN A 277 -5.25 -10.04 -17.84
C ASN A 277 -5.12 -11.22 -16.88
N ARG A 278 -4.44 -11.02 -15.75
CA ARG A 278 -4.37 -12.02 -14.69
C ARG A 278 -5.76 -12.39 -14.16
N TYR A 279 -6.59 -11.40 -13.84
CA TYR A 279 -7.95 -11.64 -13.34
C TYR A 279 -8.85 -12.37 -14.37
N LEU A 280 -8.79 -11.97 -15.65
CA LEU A 280 -9.48 -12.66 -16.74
C LEU A 280 -9.11 -14.14 -16.79
N MET A 281 -7.81 -14.45 -16.69
CA MET A 281 -7.32 -15.81 -16.73
C MET A 281 -7.69 -16.61 -15.48
N GLU A 282 -7.69 -16.00 -14.29
CA GLU A 282 -8.15 -16.65 -13.05
C GLU A 282 -9.63 -17.07 -13.16
N VAL A 283 -10.50 -16.19 -13.67
CA VAL A 283 -11.92 -16.49 -13.88
C VAL A 283 -12.11 -17.54 -14.98
N ALA A 284 -11.46 -17.37 -16.13
CA ALA A 284 -11.52 -18.33 -17.24
C ALA A 284 -11.09 -19.74 -16.80
N ARG A 285 -9.97 -19.81 -16.07
CA ARG A 285 -9.43 -21.06 -15.55
C ARG A 285 -10.37 -21.70 -14.53
N SER A 286 -10.94 -20.91 -13.64
CA SER A 286 -11.91 -21.39 -12.64
C SER A 286 -13.17 -21.98 -13.31
N MET A 287 -13.71 -21.31 -14.32
CA MET A 287 -14.85 -21.84 -15.10
C MET A 287 -14.50 -23.15 -15.81
N MET A 288 -13.32 -23.22 -16.42
CA MET A 288 -12.88 -24.45 -17.08
C MET A 288 -12.71 -25.61 -16.09
N PHE A 289 -12.06 -25.36 -14.94
CA PHE A 289 -11.91 -26.36 -13.88
C PHE A 289 -13.26 -26.84 -13.34
N HIS A 290 -14.22 -25.93 -13.17
CA HIS A 290 -15.54 -26.26 -12.62
C HIS A 290 -16.30 -27.29 -13.47
N LYS A 291 -16.12 -27.28 -14.80
CA LYS A 291 -16.78 -28.20 -15.74
C LYS A 291 -15.84 -29.15 -16.50
N ASN A 292 -14.62 -29.34 -16.00
CA ASN A 292 -13.59 -30.20 -16.60
C ASN A 292 -13.33 -29.88 -18.09
N MET A 293 -13.40 -28.61 -18.47
CA MET A 293 -13.22 -28.21 -19.86
C MET A 293 -11.76 -28.40 -20.29
N PRO A 294 -11.49 -29.06 -21.44
CA PRO A 294 -10.14 -29.21 -21.96
C PRO A 294 -9.45 -27.86 -22.21
N ARG A 295 -8.12 -27.82 -22.03
CA ARG A 295 -7.32 -26.58 -22.12
C ARG A 295 -7.48 -25.83 -23.44
N ARG A 296 -7.70 -26.54 -24.56
CA ARG A 296 -7.95 -25.94 -25.89
C ARG A 296 -9.14 -24.97 -25.92
N PHE A 297 -10.06 -25.01 -24.96
CA PHE A 297 -11.19 -24.07 -24.86
C PHE A 297 -10.84 -22.76 -24.15
N TRP A 298 -9.56 -22.52 -23.82
CA TRP A 298 -9.15 -21.30 -23.10
C TRP A 298 -9.60 -20.02 -23.81
N GLY A 299 -9.61 -19.99 -25.15
CA GLY A 299 -10.06 -18.82 -25.92
C GLY A 299 -11.53 -18.50 -25.68
N ASP A 300 -12.39 -19.51 -25.80
CA ASP A 300 -13.83 -19.39 -25.53
C ASP A 300 -14.10 -19.04 -24.05
N ALA A 301 -13.30 -19.60 -23.13
CA ALA A 301 -13.39 -19.33 -21.70
C ALA A 301 -13.02 -17.88 -21.35
N VAL A 302 -11.96 -17.33 -21.95
CA VAL A 302 -11.55 -15.93 -21.73
C VAL A 302 -12.57 -14.95 -22.31
N MET A 303 -13.12 -15.23 -23.50
CA MET A 303 -14.20 -14.41 -24.06
C MET A 303 -15.44 -14.40 -23.16
N THR A 304 -15.81 -15.57 -22.62
CA THR A 304 -16.92 -15.68 -21.67
C THR A 304 -16.60 -14.98 -20.36
N ALA A 305 -15.38 -15.12 -19.83
CA ALA A 305 -14.94 -14.46 -18.60
C ALA A 305 -15.04 -12.94 -18.74
N CYS A 306 -14.57 -12.38 -19.86
CA CYS A 306 -14.67 -10.97 -20.16
C CYS A 306 -16.13 -10.49 -20.17
N TYR A 307 -17.02 -11.24 -20.84
CA TYR A 307 -18.44 -10.94 -20.90
C TYR A 307 -19.10 -10.89 -19.50
N LEU A 308 -18.73 -11.82 -18.62
CA LEU A 308 -19.21 -11.89 -17.25
C LEU A 308 -18.62 -10.78 -16.39
N ILE A 309 -17.30 -10.59 -16.41
CA ILE A 309 -16.59 -9.57 -15.62
C ILE A 309 -17.13 -8.17 -15.91
N ASN A 310 -17.42 -7.85 -17.17
CA ASN A 310 -18.00 -6.55 -17.51
C ASN A 310 -19.39 -6.34 -16.89
N ARG A 311 -20.12 -7.40 -16.53
CA ARG A 311 -21.46 -7.35 -15.90
C ARG A 311 -21.43 -7.52 -14.39
N THR A 312 -20.27 -7.86 -13.82
CA THR A 312 -20.11 -8.02 -12.38
C THR A 312 -19.75 -6.67 -11.73
N PRO A 313 -20.48 -6.25 -10.68
CA PRO A 313 -20.12 -5.11 -9.84
C PRO A 313 -18.70 -5.19 -9.30
N THR A 314 -18.00 -4.05 -9.19
CA THR A 314 -16.63 -4.03 -8.64
C THR A 314 -16.44 -2.89 -7.64
N LYS A 315 -15.64 -3.15 -6.60
CA LYS A 315 -15.30 -2.14 -5.59
C LYS A 315 -14.60 -0.90 -6.17
N VAL A 316 -13.81 -1.08 -7.23
CA VAL A 316 -13.11 0.02 -7.92
C VAL A 316 -14.10 1.02 -8.53
N LEU A 317 -15.34 0.59 -8.80
CA LEU A 317 -16.41 1.39 -9.36
C LEU A 317 -17.55 1.62 -8.35
N ASN A 318 -17.26 1.58 -7.05
CA ASN A 318 -18.26 1.73 -5.98
C ASN A 318 -19.43 0.75 -6.12
N ASP A 319 -19.11 -0.52 -6.41
CA ASP A 319 -20.07 -1.61 -6.60
C ASP A 319 -21.04 -1.40 -7.78
N ILE A 320 -20.60 -0.65 -8.79
CA ILE A 320 -21.25 -0.56 -10.11
C ILE A 320 -20.50 -1.47 -11.09
N SER A 321 -21.23 -2.09 -12.03
CA SER A 321 -20.61 -2.94 -13.07
C SER A 321 -19.96 -2.10 -14.17
N PRO A 322 -18.84 -2.55 -14.78
CA PRO A 322 -18.25 -1.86 -15.92
C PRO A 322 -19.25 -1.58 -17.06
N TYR A 323 -20.15 -2.52 -17.31
CA TYR A 323 -21.22 -2.41 -18.30
C TYR A 323 -22.14 -1.23 -18.00
N GLU A 324 -22.54 -1.06 -16.74
CA GLU A 324 -23.41 0.02 -16.32
C GLU A 324 -22.72 1.38 -16.37
N VAL A 325 -21.43 1.46 -16.01
CA VAL A 325 -20.66 2.71 -16.13
C VAL A 325 -20.54 3.15 -17.59
N LEU A 326 -20.30 2.20 -18.50
CA LEU A 326 -20.12 2.49 -19.93
C LEU A 326 -21.47 2.77 -20.63
N ASN A 327 -22.46 1.88 -20.47
CA ASN A 327 -23.73 1.93 -21.22
C ASN A 327 -24.84 2.69 -20.51
N LYS A 328 -24.59 3.22 -19.30
CA LYS A 328 -25.55 3.96 -18.47
C LYS A 328 -26.84 3.21 -18.14
N THR A 329 -26.80 1.88 -18.25
CA THR A 329 -27.93 0.97 -18.05
C THR A 329 -27.46 -0.30 -17.36
N LYS A 330 -28.29 -0.87 -16.48
CA LYS A 330 -27.97 -2.12 -15.78
C LYS A 330 -27.93 -3.29 -16.76
N PRO A 331 -26.97 -4.22 -16.61
CA PRO A 331 -26.91 -5.40 -17.46
C PRO A 331 -28.06 -6.37 -17.14
N HIS A 332 -28.70 -6.89 -18.18
CA HIS A 332 -29.60 -8.03 -18.05
C HIS A 332 -28.79 -9.31 -17.83
N ILE A 333 -29.13 -10.13 -16.82
CA ILE A 333 -28.34 -11.31 -16.43
C ILE A 333 -29.08 -12.64 -16.51
N ASP A 334 -30.40 -12.65 -16.76
CA ASP A 334 -31.21 -13.89 -16.73
C ASP A 334 -30.85 -14.91 -17.81
N HIS A 335 -30.14 -14.44 -18.85
CA HIS A 335 -29.63 -15.25 -19.94
C HIS A 335 -28.28 -15.90 -19.64
N LEU A 336 -27.63 -15.56 -18.52
CA LEU A 336 -26.32 -16.10 -18.20
C LEU A 336 -26.42 -17.58 -17.81
N ARG A 337 -25.47 -18.39 -18.26
CA ARG A 337 -25.40 -19.84 -18.00
C ARG A 337 -23.98 -20.25 -17.59
N VAL A 338 -23.87 -21.35 -16.85
CA VAL A 338 -22.59 -21.92 -16.42
C VAL A 338 -21.76 -22.39 -17.63
N PHE A 339 -20.62 -21.76 -17.86
CA PHE A 339 -19.68 -22.13 -18.93
C PHE A 339 -19.25 -23.61 -18.82
N GLY A 340 -19.24 -24.32 -19.95
CA GLY A 340 -18.83 -25.72 -20.04
C GLY A 340 -19.90 -26.73 -19.62
N CYS A 341 -21.09 -26.29 -19.22
CA CYS A 341 -22.18 -27.21 -18.90
C CYS A 341 -22.70 -27.94 -20.13
N VAL A 342 -23.40 -29.06 -19.89
CA VAL A 342 -24.12 -29.78 -20.92
C VAL A 342 -25.31 -28.95 -21.39
N CYS A 343 -25.46 -28.80 -22.69
CA CYS A 343 -26.61 -28.15 -23.30
C CYS A 343 -27.19 -28.99 -24.45
N PHE A 344 -28.43 -28.72 -24.80
CA PHE A 344 -29.14 -29.37 -25.89
C PHE A 344 -29.65 -28.32 -26.85
N VAL A 345 -29.11 -28.32 -28.07
CA VAL A 345 -29.50 -27.37 -29.12
C VAL A 345 -30.63 -27.97 -29.94
N LEU A 346 -31.73 -27.22 -30.12
CA LEU A 346 -32.85 -27.66 -30.94
C LEU A 346 -32.44 -27.85 -32.40
N VAL A 347 -32.71 -29.02 -32.97
CA VAL A 347 -32.55 -29.30 -34.41
C VAL A 347 -33.82 -28.85 -35.13
N PRO A 348 -33.71 -27.99 -36.17
CA PRO A 348 -34.85 -27.57 -36.97
C PRO A 348 -35.68 -28.73 -37.51
N GLY A 349 -36.99 -28.52 -37.63
CA GLY A 349 -37.93 -29.55 -38.07
C GLY A 349 -37.60 -30.15 -39.45
N ASP A 350 -37.12 -29.30 -40.36
CA ASP A 350 -36.81 -29.69 -41.74
C ASP A 350 -35.52 -30.52 -41.88
N GLN A 351 -34.73 -30.60 -40.81
CA GLN A 351 -33.46 -31.32 -40.77
C GLN A 351 -33.56 -32.66 -40.01
N ARG A 352 -34.78 -33.09 -39.66
CA ARG A 352 -35.01 -34.29 -38.87
C ARG A 352 -36.21 -35.10 -39.39
N ASN A 353 -36.11 -36.42 -39.33
CA ASN A 353 -37.25 -37.31 -39.55
C ASN A 353 -38.14 -37.38 -38.29
N LYS A 354 -39.33 -37.97 -38.42
CA LYS A 354 -40.33 -38.07 -37.33
C LYS A 354 -39.81 -38.75 -36.05
N LEU A 355 -38.86 -39.67 -36.17
CA LEU A 355 -38.30 -40.45 -35.06
C LEU A 355 -36.92 -39.97 -34.60
N ASP A 356 -36.32 -39.00 -35.29
CA ASP A 356 -34.98 -38.52 -34.96
C ASP A 356 -35.01 -37.68 -33.67
N ALA A 357 -33.88 -37.65 -32.96
CA ALA A 357 -33.71 -36.81 -31.80
C ALA A 357 -33.96 -35.33 -32.15
N LYS A 358 -34.79 -34.65 -31.35
CA LYS A 358 -35.14 -33.25 -31.59
C LYS A 358 -34.02 -32.27 -31.23
N SER A 359 -32.99 -32.71 -30.54
CA SER A 359 -31.92 -31.83 -30.05
C SER A 359 -30.57 -32.54 -30.03
N THR A 360 -29.53 -31.78 -30.35
CA THR A 360 -28.14 -32.25 -30.32
C THR A 360 -27.55 -31.94 -28.95
N ARG A 361 -27.01 -32.96 -28.27
CA ARG A 361 -26.26 -32.78 -27.02
C ARG A 361 -24.94 -32.08 -27.34
N SER A 362 -24.61 -31.04 -26.60
CA SER A 362 -23.48 -30.15 -26.86
C SER A 362 -22.94 -29.57 -25.55
N VAL A 363 -21.91 -28.74 -25.66
CA VAL A 363 -21.25 -28.04 -24.56
C VAL A 363 -21.44 -26.54 -24.75
N PHE A 364 -21.89 -25.85 -23.70
CA PHE A 364 -21.99 -24.40 -23.74
C PHE A 364 -20.59 -23.76 -23.69
N ILE A 365 -20.23 -22.96 -24.70
CA ILE A 365 -18.90 -22.34 -24.83
C ILE A 365 -18.95 -20.80 -24.87
N GLY A 366 -20.11 -20.20 -24.58
CA GLY A 366 -20.23 -18.74 -24.45
C GLY A 366 -21.30 -18.12 -25.34
N TYR A 367 -21.23 -16.81 -25.50
CA TYR A 367 -22.27 -16.00 -26.15
C TYR A 367 -21.83 -15.56 -27.54
N SER A 368 -22.77 -15.48 -28.50
CA SER A 368 -22.48 -14.91 -29.81
C SER A 368 -22.48 -13.38 -29.74
N THR A 369 -21.53 -12.75 -30.43
CA THR A 369 -21.43 -11.29 -30.54
C THR A 369 -22.29 -10.72 -31.66
N THR A 370 -22.59 -11.52 -32.69
CA THR A 370 -23.32 -11.09 -33.89
C THR A 370 -24.77 -11.56 -33.92
N GLN A 371 -25.10 -12.62 -33.16
CA GLN A 371 -26.43 -13.22 -33.13
C GLN A 371 -26.95 -13.27 -31.70
N LYS A 372 -28.25 -13.09 -31.51
CA LYS A 372 -28.91 -13.26 -30.20
C LYS A 372 -29.06 -14.74 -29.87
N GLY A 373 -27.96 -15.38 -29.49
CA GLY A 373 -27.93 -16.81 -29.19
C GLY A 373 -26.67 -17.25 -28.46
N TYR A 374 -26.70 -18.51 -28.03
CA TYR A 374 -25.62 -19.19 -27.33
C TYR A 374 -24.74 -19.95 -28.31
N ARG A 375 -23.42 -19.87 -28.12
CA ARG A 375 -22.45 -20.71 -28.83
C ARG A 375 -22.34 -22.04 -28.12
N CYS A 376 -22.64 -23.11 -28.82
CA CYS A 376 -22.62 -24.47 -28.32
C CYS A 376 -21.67 -25.29 -29.20
N TYR A 377 -20.80 -26.07 -28.59
CA TYR A 377 -19.87 -26.94 -29.28
C TYR A 377 -20.37 -28.37 -29.20
N ASP A 378 -20.49 -29.04 -30.34
CA ASP A 378 -20.77 -30.47 -30.41
C ASP A 378 -19.44 -31.25 -30.50
N PRO A 379 -19.03 -31.98 -29.45
CA PRO A 379 -17.78 -32.74 -29.46
C PRO A 379 -17.77 -33.91 -30.44
N SER A 380 -18.94 -34.44 -30.82
CA SER A 380 -19.05 -35.58 -31.75
C SER A 380 -18.73 -35.13 -33.18
N THR A 381 -19.30 -34.01 -33.61
CA THR A 381 -19.06 -33.46 -34.97
C THR A 381 -17.93 -32.44 -35.02
N LYS A 382 -17.43 -32.00 -33.87
CA LYS A 382 -16.44 -30.91 -33.70
C LYS A 382 -16.92 -29.57 -34.27
N ARG A 383 -18.24 -29.34 -34.37
CA ARG A 383 -18.82 -28.12 -34.92
C ARG A 383 -19.30 -27.18 -33.80
N ILE A 384 -19.32 -25.88 -34.13
CA ILE A 384 -19.97 -24.87 -33.31
C ILE A 384 -21.32 -24.54 -33.93
N MET A 385 -22.33 -24.47 -33.09
CA MET A 385 -23.66 -24.03 -33.44
C MET A 385 -24.01 -22.80 -32.60
N THR A 386 -24.56 -21.78 -33.23
CA THR A 386 -25.17 -20.66 -32.53
C THR A 386 -26.68 -20.84 -32.57
N SER A 387 -27.32 -20.89 -31.41
CA SER A 387 -28.78 -21.04 -31.34
C SER A 387 -29.36 -20.27 -30.17
N ARG A 388 -30.58 -19.76 -30.36
CA ARG A 388 -31.41 -19.20 -29.29
C ARG A 388 -32.09 -20.31 -28.48
N ASP A 389 -32.51 -21.37 -29.15
CA ASP A 389 -33.32 -22.44 -28.58
C ASP A 389 -32.42 -23.54 -28.01
N VAL A 390 -31.99 -23.32 -26.77
CA VAL A 390 -31.06 -24.19 -26.06
C VAL A 390 -31.60 -24.49 -24.66
N LYS A 391 -31.60 -25.78 -24.30
CA LYS A 391 -31.86 -26.22 -22.91
C LYS A 391 -30.53 -26.54 -22.23
N PHE A 392 -30.39 -26.15 -20.96
CA PHE A 392 -29.15 -26.29 -20.20
C PHE A 392 -29.33 -27.24 -19.02
N LEU A 393 -28.35 -28.11 -18.81
CA LEU A 393 -28.17 -28.89 -17.59
C LEU A 393 -26.90 -28.38 -16.90
N GLU A 394 -27.06 -27.28 -16.16
CA GLU A 394 -25.95 -26.48 -15.63
C GLU A 394 -25.15 -27.19 -14.52
N ASP A 395 -25.73 -28.21 -13.91
CA ASP A 395 -25.12 -29.10 -12.92
C ASP A 395 -24.19 -30.13 -13.56
N GLN A 396 -24.43 -30.50 -14.83
CA GLN A 396 -23.69 -31.56 -15.52
C GLN A 396 -22.46 -31.03 -16.25
N SER A 397 -21.38 -31.82 -16.19
CA SER A 397 -20.19 -31.64 -17.02
C SER A 397 -20.25 -32.58 -18.22
N TYR A 398 -19.90 -32.10 -19.41
CA TYR A 398 -19.82 -32.97 -20.59
C TYR A 398 -18.58 -33.86 -20.54
N PHE A 399 -17.45 -33.27 -20.15
CA PHE A 399 -16.16 -33.94 -20.05
C PHE A 399 -15.97 -34.53 -18.66
N GLU A 400 -15.44 -35.74 -18.61
CA GLU A 400 -15.09 -36.40 -17.36
C GLU A 400 -13.87 -35.74 -16.72
N LYS A 401 -13.69 -36.00 -15.42
CA LYS A 401 -12.49 -35.60 -14.69
C LYS A 401 -11.32 -36.47 -15.16
N SER A 402 -10.69 -36.13 -16.28
CA SER A 402 -9.38 -36.70 -16.60
C SER A 402 -8.34 -36.08 -15.67
N GLY A 403 -7.41 -36.90 -15.16
CA GLY A 403 -6.16 -36.39 -14.59
C GLY A 403 -5.54 -35.41 -15.59
N TRP A 404 -4.92 -34.33 -15.11
CA TRP A 404 -4.50 -33.17 -15.90
C TRP A 404 -3.35 -33.45 -16.88
N GLU A 405 -3.47 -34.47 -17.73
CA GLU A 405 -2.50 -34.85 -18.74
C GLU A 405 -3.00 -34.51 -20.15
N TYR A 406 -2.09 -33.83 -20.86
CA TYR A 406 -2.03 -33.43 -22.27
C TYR A 406 -2.71 -32.10 -22.67
#